data_AF-A0A1V1W6W4-F1
#
_entry.id   AF-A0A1V1W6W4-F1
#
_cell.length_a   1.000
_cell.length_b   1.000
_cell.length_c   1.000
_cell.angle_alpha   90.00
_cell.angle_beta   90.00
_cell.angle_gamma   90.00
#
_symmetry.space_group_name_H-M   'P 1'
#
loop_
_entity.id
_entity.type
_entity.pdbx_description
1 polymer ?
#
loop_
_entity_poly.entity_id
_entity_poly.type
_entity_poly.pdbx_seq_one_letter_code
_entity_poly.pdbx_strand_id
1 'polypeptide(L)'
;MTYRLSRLLSTATAAYGGYALARPAHLWQALGADRRNREGLELLARTYGVRDLAISSLGVFGRSERTVRAAMLLRIAMDLGDAVLLSTQTDDEDVRRKVLAVTLGWAGLNALALAVDSKRAGG
;
A
#
# COMPACT_ATOMS: atom_id res chain seq x y z
N MET A 1 -7.90 -12.09 18.64
CA MET A 1 -8.06 -10.95 17.72
C MET A 1 -8.92 -11.36 16.54
N THR A 2 -9.95 -10.57 16.25
CA THR A 2 -10.71 -10.64 14.99
C THR A 2 -9.94 -9.92 13.88
N TYR A 3 -10.22 -10.28 12.62
CA TYR A 3 -9.57 -9.73 11.41
C TYR A 3 -8.04 -9.95 11.38
N ARG A 4 -7.59 -11.20 11.60
CA ARG A 4 -6.16 -11.52 11.75
C ARG A 4 -5.37 -11.26 10.47
N LEU A 5 -5.92 -11.59 9.30
CA LEU A 5 -5.23 -11.39 8.03
C LEU A 5 -5.16 -9.90 7.69
N SER A 6 -6.25 -9.17 7.89
CA SER A 6 -6.32 -7.73 7.68
C SER A 6 -5.33 -6.99 8.57
N ARG A 7 -5.20 -7.40 9.84
CA ARG A 7 -4.19 -6.86 10.76
C ARG A 7 -2.77 -7.20 10.33
N LEU A 8 -2.52 -8.43 9.88
CA LEU A 8 -1.22 -8.83 9.35
C LEU A 8 -0.82 -7.97 8.14
N LEU A 9 -1.73 -7.77 7.19
CA LEU A 9 -1.48 -6.94 6.00
C LEU A 9 -1.31 -5.46 6.37
N SER A 10 -2.05 -4.97 7.38
CA SER A 10 -1.84 -3.63 7.93
C SER A 10 -0.46 -3.51 8.57
N THR A 11 -0.01 -4.50 9.36
CA THR A 11 1.34 -4.51 9.93
C THR A 11 2.41 -4.52 8.84
N ALA A 12 2.25 -5.35 7.80
CA ALA A 12 3.18 -5.42 6.68
C ALA A 12 3.27 -4.08 5.93
N THR A 13 2.12 -3.45 5.69
CA THR A 13 2.04 -2.11 5.08
C THR A 13 2.71 -1.06 5.97
N ALA A 14 2.45 -1.06 7.28
CA ALA A 14 3.08 -0.13 8.21
C ALA A 14 4.61 -0.29 8.24
N ALA A 15 5.10 -1.54 8.21
CA ALA A 15 6.53 -1.83 8.13
C ALA A 15 7.13 -1.30 6.82
N TYR A 16 6.45 -1.49 5.68
CA TYR A 16 6.86 -0.92 4.40
C TYR A 16 6.85 0.62 4.45
N GLY A 17 5.83 1.24 5.03
CA GLY A 17 5.76 2.69 5.16
C GLY A 17 6.91 3.26 6.01
N GLY A 18 7.25 2.60 7.11
CA GLY A 18 8.44 2.92 7.91
C GLY A 18 9.75 2.77 7.12
N TYR A 19 9.88 1.69 6.35
CA TYR A 19 11.01 1.49 5.44
C TYR A 19 11.10 2.60 4.37
N ALA A 20 9.99 2.99 3.76
CA ALA A 20 9.94 4.03 2.75
C ALA A 20 10.37 5.41 3.31
N LEU A 21 10.02 5.72 4.56
CA LEU A 21 10.49 6.92 5.25
C LEU A 21 11.99 6.86 5.58
N ALA A 22 12.48 5.71 6.04
CA ALA A 22 13.88 5.54 6.43
C ALA A 22 14.81 5.47 5.21
N ARG A 23 14.33 4.95 4.08
CA ARG A 23 15.10 4.70 2.85
C ARG A 23 14.34 5.19 1.61
N PRO A 24 14.07 6.50 1.47
CA PRO A 24 13.26 7.01 0.35
C PRO A 24 13.89 6.74 -1.02
N ALA A 25 15.21 6.58 -1.07
CA ALA A 25 15.94 6.24 -2.29
C ALA A 25 15.56 4.88 -2.91
N HIS A 26 14.93 3.98 -2.14
CA HIS A 26 14.56 2.65 -2.65
C HIS A 26 13.65 2.71 -3.88
N LEU A 27 12.79 3.74 -3.97
CA LEU A 27 11.77 3.80 -5.02
C LEU A 27 12.40 4.08 -6.39
N TRP A 28 13.22 5.13 -6.51
CA TRP A 28 13.87 5.44 -7.78
C TRP A 28 14.88 4.36 -8.20
N GLN A 29 15.53 3.70 -7.22
CA GLN A 29 16.42 2.57 -7.48
C GLN A 29 15.66 1.36 -8.03
N ALA A 30 14.51 1.00 -7.45
CA ALA A 30 13.69 -0.12 -7.90
C ALA A 30 13.10 0.11 -9.31
N LEU A 31 12.77 1.36 -9.62
CA LEU A 31 12.27 1.76 -10.94
C LEU A 31 13.39 1.93 -11.98
N GLY A 32 14.67 1.91 -11.56
CA GLY A 32 15.79 2.19 -12.46
C GLY A 32 15.75 3.61 -13.02
N ALA A 33 15.13 4.55 -12.30
CA ALA A 33 14.89 5.89 -12.78
C ALA A 33 16.16 6.74 -12.79
N ASP A 34 16.28 7.63 -13.78
CA ASP A 34 17.38 8.58 -13.88
C ASP A 34 17.49 9.49 -12.65
N ARG A 35 18.72 9.96 -12.39
CA ARG A 35 19.01 10.90 -11.30
C ARG A 35 18.16 12.17 -11.33
N ARG A 36 17.66 12.57 -12.51
CA ARG A 36 16.78 13.74 -12.67
C ARG A 36 15.43 13.58 -11.97
N ASN A 37 14.93 12.35 -11.84
CA ASN A 37 13.63 12.06 -11.20
C ASN A 37 13.77 11.68 -9.72
N ARG A 38 15.00 11.69 -9.21
CA ARG A 38 15.33 11.21 -7.86
C ARG A 38 14.53 11.93 -6.77
N GLU A 39 14.56 13.26 -6.76
CA GLU A 39 13.92 14.04 -5.69
C GLU A 39 12.40 13.84 -5.67
N GLY A 40 11.77 13.83 -6.84
CA GLY A 40 10.33 13.57 -6.96
C GLY A 40 9.94 12.18 -6.47
N LEU A 41 10.73 11.15 -6.81
CA LEU A 41 10.47 9.78 -6.36
C LEU A 41 10.80 9.57 -4.87
N GLU A 42 11.82 10.24 -4.33
CA GLU A 42 12.09 10.23 -2.89
C GLU A 42 10.97 10.93 -2.11
N LEU A 43 10.43 12.03 -2.63
CA LEU A 43 9.24 12.69 -2.07
C LEU A 43 8.03 11.75 -2.13
N LEU A 44 7.79 11.11 -3.27
CA LEU A 44 6.68 10.16 -3.44
C LEU A 44 6.79 8.99 -2.45
N ALA A 45 7.99 8.42 -2.28
CA ALA A 45 8.25 7.38 -1.29
C ALA A 45 7.91 7.82 0.14
N ARG A 46 8.24 9.07 0.51
CA ARG A 46 7.88 9.62 1.82
C ARG A 46 6.38 9.83 1.97
N THR A 47 5.71 10.31 0.92
CA THR A 47 4.25 10.48 0.89
C THR A 47 3.55 9.14 1.10
N TYR A 48 3.97 8.09 0.40
CA TYR A 48 3.50 6.73 0.63
C TYR A 48 3.78 6.29 2.07
N GLY A 49 5.00 6.51 2.56
CA GLY A 49 5.39 6.15 3.92
C GLY A 49 4.48 6.75 5.01
N VAL A 50 4.21 8.06 4.94
CA VAL A 50 3.31 8.74 5.90
C VAL A 50 1.88 8.22 5.79
N ARG A 51 1.34 8.14 4.56
CA ARG A 51 -0.02 7.68 4.29
C ARG A 51 -0.24 6.26 4.80
N ASP A 52 0.67 5.37 4.45
CA ASP A 52 0.59 3.95 4.75
C ASP A 52 0.71 3.71 6.26
N LEU A 53 1.61 4.41 6.96
CA LEU A 53 1.68 4.36 8.42
C LEU A 53 0.40 4.85 9.10
N ALA A 54 -0.16 5.98 8.65
CA ALA A 54 -1.36 6.54 9.25
C ALA A 54 -2.56 5.59 9.10
N ILE A 55 -2.83 5.11 7.89
CA ILE A 55 -3.96 4.21 7.61
C ILE A 55 -3.74 2.85 8.28
N SER A 56 -2.55 2.28 8.15
CA SER A 56 -2.28 0.95 8.72
C SER A 56 -2.22 0.95 10.23
N SER A 57 -1.89 2.06 10.89
CA SER A 57 -2.02 2.18 12.35
C SER A 57 -3.47 1.97 12.80
N LEU A 58 -4.46 2.47 12.03
CA LEU A 58 -5.88 2.20 12.31
C LEU A 58 -6.22 0.72 12.13
N GLY A 59 -5.65 0.06 11.11
CA GLY A 59 -5.82 -1.38 10.88
C GLY A 59 -5.19 -2.24 11.98
N VAL A 60 -3.99 -1.88 12.46
CA VAL A 60 -3.25 -2.61 13.49
C VAL A 60 -3.85 -2.40 14.89
N PHE A 61 -4.11 -1.15 15.27
CA PHE A 61 -4.52 -0.79 16.64
C PHE A 61 -6.03 -0.58 16.81
N GLY A 62 -6.81 -0.65 15.72
CA GLY A 62 -8.25 -0.47 15.77
C GLY A 62 -8.92 -1.45 16.73
N ARG A 63 -9.76 -0.94 17.64
CA ARG A 63 -10.46 -1.75 18.65
C ARG A 63 -11.79 -2.33 18.14
N SER A 64 -12.33 -1.75 17.07
CA SER A 64 -13.57 -2.23 16.43
C SER A 64 -13.28 -2.84 15.06
N GLU A 65 -14.07 -3.85 14.68
CA GLU A 65 -13.98 -4.46 13.34
C GLU A 65 -14.32 -3.47 12.24
N ARG A 66 -15.22 -2.52 12.50
CA ARG A 66 -15.54 -1.43 11.57
C ARG A 66 -14.31 -0.56 11.28
N THR A 67 -13.50 -0.26 12.30
CA THR A 67 -12.25 0.50 12.13
C THR A 67 -11.26 -0.26 11.26
N VAL A 68 -11.04 -1.55 11.54
CA VAL A 68 -10.12 -2.38 10.75
C VAL A 68 -10.61 -2.50 9.31
N ARG A 69 -11.91 -2.75 9.11
CA ARG A 69 -12.53 -2.81 7.77
C ARG A 69 -12.38 -1.50 7.00
N ALA A 70 -12.61 -0.36 7.65
CA ALA A 70 -12.44 0.95 7.01
C ALA A 70 -10.97 1.19 6.59
N ALA A 71 -10.01 0.86 7.45
CA ALA A 71 -8.59 0.96 7.11
C ALA A 71 -8.21 0.09 5.89
N MET A 72 -8.71 -1.15 5.82
CA MET A 72 -8.49 -2.03 4.67
C MET A 72 -9.13 -1.51 3.39
N LEU A 73 -10.36 -0.99 3.46
CA LEU A 73 -11.04 -0.41 2.30
C LEU A 73 -10.29 0.82 1.77
N LEU A 74 -9.80 1.68 2.67
CA LEU A 74 -8.94 2.80 2.29
C LEU A 74 -7.64 2.31 1.63
N ARG A 75 -6.99 1.28 2.16
CA ARG A 75 -5.79 0.70 1.53
C ARG A 75 -6.06 0.21 0.12
N ILE A 76 -7.11 -0.57 -0.08
CA ILE A 76 -7.51 -1.08 -1.40
C ILE A 76 -7.78 0.08 -2.35
N ALA A 77 -8.54 1.10 -1.91
CA ALA A 77 -8.84 2.27 -2.74
C ALA A 77 -7.57 3.05 -3.13
N MET A 78 -6.62 3.21 -2.21
CA MET A 78 -5.34 3.87 -2.48
C MET A 78 -4.48 3.05 -3.45
N ASP A 79 -4.39 1.72 -3.28
CA ASP A 79 -3.63 0.86 -4.19
C ASP A 79 -4.20 0.90 -5.61
N LEU A 80 -5.53 0.87 -5.76
CA LEU A 80 -6.18 1.00 -7.06
C LEU A 80 -6.00 2.39 -7.67
N GLY A 81 -6.07 3.44 -6.84
CA GLY A 81 -5.79 4.81 -7.26
C GLY A 81 -4.34 4.97 -7.76
N ASP A 82 -3.37 4.43 -7.03
CA ASP A 82 -1.96 4.42 -7.43
C ASP A 82 -1.78 3.62 -8.74
N ALA A 83 -2.46 2.48 -8.90
CA ALA A 83 -2.43 1.70 -10.14
C ALA A 83 -2.88 2.52 -11.35
N VAL A 84 -4.02 3.21 -11.24
CA VAL A 84 -4.56 4.04 -12.31
C VAL A 84 -3.64 5.23 -12.58
N LEU A 85 -3.33 6.03 -11.56
CA LEU A 85 -2.56 7.28 -11.73
C LEU A 85 -1.15 7.04 -12.25
N LEU A 86 -0.47 6.02 -11.73
CA LEU A 86 0.91 5.78 -12.14
C LEU A 86 0.99 5.11 -13.51
N SER A 87 0.05 4.21 -13.85
CA SER A 87 0.08 3.55 -15.17
C SER A 87 -0.27 4.49 -16.31
N THR A 88 -1.15 5.48 -16.10
CA THR A 88 -1.51 6.47 -17.12
C THR A 88 -0.44 7.55 -17.31
N GLN A 89 0.41 7.77 -16.30
CA GLN A 89 1.47 8.79 -16.33
C GLN A 89 2.87 8.20 -16.58
N THR A 90 2.95 6.90 -16.89
CA THR A 90 4.23 6.22 -17.17
C THR A 90 4.26 5.77 -18.62
N ASP A 91 5.14 6.38 -19.43
CA ASP A 91 5.31 6.03 -20.85
C ASP A 91 6.07 4.71 -21.04
N ASP A 92 7.10 4.48 -20.21
CA ASP A 92 7.93 3.28 -20.23
C ASP A 92 7.09 2.03 -19.83
N GLU A 93 6.99 1.06 -20.76
CA GLU A 93 6.18 -0.15 -20.57
C GLU A 93 6.70 -1.04 -19.43
N ASP A 94 8.02 -1.13 -19.24
CA ASP A 94 8.60 -1.98 -18.19
C ASP A 94 8.36 -1.36 -16.81
N VAL A 95 8.50 -0.03 -16.70
CA VAL A 95 8.16 0.69 -15.47
C VAL A 95 6.65 0.59 -15.19
N ARG A 96 5.80 0.77 -16.22
CA ARG A 96 4.34 0.64 -16.10
C ARG A 96 3.94 -0.74 -15.61
N ARG A 97 4.52 -1.81 -16.15
CA ARG A 97 4.29 -3.19 -15.68
C ARG A 97 4.70 -3.39 -14.24
N LYS A 98 5.89 -2.91 -13.83
CA LYS A 98 6.36 -3.01 -12.44
C LYS A 98 5.40 -2.33 -11.48
N VAL A 99 4.98 -1.11 -11.80
CA VAL A 99 4.09 -0.34 -10.95
C VAL A 99 2.71 -1.02 -10.84
N LEU A 100 2.11 -1.43 -11.97
CA LEU A 100 0.85 -2.17 -11.96
C LEU A 100 0.93 -3.47 -11.16
N ALA A 101 2.02 -4.22 -11.31
CA ALA A 101 2.22 -5.47 -10.58
C ALA A 101 2.24 -5.23 -9.06
N VAL A 102 2.94 -4.20 -8.60
CA VAL A 102 3.03 -3.86 -7.17
C VAL A 102 1.69 -3.36 -6.64
N THR A 103 1.07 -2.38 -7.31
CA THR A 103 -0.17 -1.75 -6.82
C THR A 103 -1.34 -2.73 -6.83
N LEU A 104 -1.54 -3.47 -7.93
CA LEU A 104 -2.60 -4.49 -8.01
C LEU A 104 -2.32 -5.69 -7.11
N GLY A 105 -1.04 -6.05 -6.91
CA GLY A 105 -0.63 -7.08 -5.97
C GLY A 105 -1.06 -6.75 -4.54
N TRP A 106 -0.76 -5.54 -4.06
CA TRP A 106 -1.20 -5.07 -2.74
C TRP A 106 -2.72 -4.94 -2.64
N ALA A 107 -3.39 -4.37 -3.67
CA ALA A 107 -4.84 -4.26 -3.70
C ALA A 107 -5.50 -5.65 -3.57
N GLY A 108 -5.03 -6.63 -4.34
CA GLY A 108 -5.53 -8.00 -4.33
C GLY A 108 -5.32 -8.70 -2.99
N LEU A 109 -4.13 -8.59 -2.40
CA LEU A 109 -3.83 -9.16 -1.08
C LEU A 109 -4.70 -8.55 0.02
N ASN A 110 -4.85 -7.22 0.03
CA ASN A 110 -5.69 -6.51 1.00
C ASN A 110 -7.17 -6.89 0.83
N ALA A 111 -7.67 -6.97 -0.41
CA ALA A 111 -9.05 -7.38 -0.70
C ALA A 111 -9.32 -8.83 -0.28
N LEU A 112 -8.40 -9.75 -0.58
CA LEU A 112 -8.53 -11.16 -0.20
C LEU A 112 -8.52 -11.33 1.32
N ALA A 113 -7.57 -10.68 2.01
CA ALA A 113 -7.49 -10.71 3.47
C ALA A 113 -8.79 -10.20 4.11
N LEU A 114 -9.30 -9.06 3.63
CA LEU A 114 -10.55 -8.48 4.12
C LEU A 114 -11.76 -9.40 3.85
N ALA A 115 -11.85 -9.99 2.66
CA ALA A 115 -12.95 -10.87 2.29
C ALA A 115 -12.97 -12.15 3.14
N VAL A 116 -11.80 -12.76 3.37
CA VAL A 116 -11.66 -13.96 4.21
C VAL A 116 -12.02 -13.65 5.67
N ASP A 117 -11.51 -12.55 6.22
CA ASP A 117 -11.82 -12.16 7.60
C ASP A 117 -13.30 -11.78 7.78
N SER A 118 -13.89 -11.09 6.81
CA SER A 118 -15.32 -10.70 6.84
C SER A 118 -16.23 -11.93 6.82
N LYS A 119 -15.91 -12.94 5.97
CA LYS A 119 -16.66 -14.20 5.93
C LYS A 119 -16.59 -14.95 7.27
N ARG A 120 -15.44 -14.92 7.95
CA ARG A 120 -15.26 -15.56 9.27
C ARG A 120 -15.95 -14.82 10.41
N ALA A 121 -16.21 -13.53 10.27
CA ALA A 121 -16.89 -12.72 11.29
C ALA A 121 -18.42 -12.74 11.16
N GLY A 122 -18.95 -13.06 9.97
CA GLY A 122 -20.39 -13.13 9.69
C GLY A 122 -20.99 -14.54 9.72
N GLY A 123 -20.18 -15.58 9.95
CA GLY A 123 -20.62 -16.94 10.24
C GLY A 123 -20.42 -17.26 11.71
#